data_AF-A0A7V3MGA7-F1
#
_entry.id   AF-A0A7V3MGA7-F1
#
_cell.length_a   1.000
_cell.length_b   1.000
_cell.length_c   1.000
_cell.angle_alpha   90.00
_cell.angle_beta   90.00
_cell.angle_gamma   90.00
#
_symmetry.space_group_name_H-M   'P 1'
#
loop_
_entity.id
_entity.type
_entity.pdbx_description
1 polymer ?
#
loop_
_entity_poly.entity_id
_entity_poly.type
_entity_poly.pdbx_seq_one_letter_code
_entity_poly.pdbx_strand_id
1 'polypeptide(L)' 'MAAPESDRVASQQATDLAGKRYGEVLLVQVGESGPQATVYNSFPLNDCPAELWSALDPQAIAAA' A
#
# COMPACT_ATOMS: atom_id res chain seq x y z
N MET A 1 -20.79 -23.35 -1.09
CA MET A 1 -20.58 -21.89 -0.96
C MET A 1 -19.07 -21.70 -0.86
N ALA A 2 -18.41 -21.38 -1.97
CA ALA A 2 -16.96 -21.18 -2.01
C ALA A 2 -16.67 -19.74 -1.58
N ALA A 3 -15.72 -19.55 -0.66
CA ALA A 3 -15.18 -18.23 -0.38
C ALA A 3 -14.53 -17.70 -1.66
N PRO A 4 -14.67 -16.39 -1.99
CA PRO A 4 -13.95 -15.85 -3.11
C PRO A 4 -12.45 -16.02 -2.85
N GLU A 5 -11.79 -16.55 -3.86
CA GLU A 5 -10.35 -16.78 -3.87
C GLU A 5 -9.70 -15.41 -3.73
N SER A 6 -9.08 -15.16 -2.57
CA SER A 6 -8.24 -13.98 -2.38
C SER A 6 -7.05 -14.16 -3.31
N ASP A 7 -7.21 -13.67 -4.54
CA ASP A 7 -6.18 -13.59 -5.55
C ASP A 7 -4.95 -13.00 -4.86
N ARG A 8 -3.90 -13.81 -4.70
CA ARG A 8 -2.62 -13.34 -4.19
C ARG A 8 -2.15 -12.36 -5.24
N VAL A 9 -2.35 -11.06 -4.99
CA VAL A 9 -1.84 -10.00 -5.85
C VAL A 9 -0.35 -10.25 -6.00
N ALA A 10 0.02 -10.79 -7.16
CA ALA A 10 1.39 -11.03 -7.53
C ALA A 10 2.12 -9.70 -7.38
N SER A 11 3.27 -9.71 -6.72
CA SER A 11 4.12 -8.53 -6.57
C SER A 11 4.63 -8.09 -7.93
N GLN A 12 3.78 -7.39 -8.69
CA GLN A 12 4.19 -6.57 -9.82
C GLN A 12 5.14 -5.53 -9.27
N GLN A 13 6.37 -5.49 -9.78
CA GLN A 13 7.29 -4.42 -9.42
C GLN A 13 6.63 -3.10 -9.78
N ALA A 14 6.29 -2.33 -8.76
CA ALA A 14 5.71 -1.01 -8.92
C ALA A 14 6.78 -0.06 -9.46
N THR A 15 6.80 0.11 -10.78
CA THR A 15 7.56 1.17 -11.43
C THR A 15 6.73 2.45 -11.36
N ASP A 16 7.36 3.59 -11.09
CA ASP A 16 6.72 4.91 -11.04
C ASP A 16 5.75 5.13 -9.85
N LEU A 17 6.31 5.15 -8.64
CA LEU A 17 5.59 5.48 -7.42
C LEU A 17 5.42 7.00 -7.19
N ALA A 18 5.94 7.85 -8.08
CA ALA A 18 5.85 9.30 -7.91
C ALA A 18 4.38 9.76 -7.95
N GLY A 19 3.98 10.59 -6.97
CA GLY A 19 2.61 11.11 -6.87
C GLY A 19 1.56 10.08 -6.42
N LYS A 20 1.94 8.82 -6.15
CA LYS A 20 1.06 7.81 -5.56
C LYS A 20 0.95 8.05 -4.05
N ARG A 21 -0.22 7.72 -3.46
CA ARG A 21 -0.44 7.81 -2.02
C ARG A 21 -0.12 6.46 -1.39
N TYR A 22 1.01 6.36 -0.70
CA TYR A 22 1.43 5.18 0.04
C TYR A 22 2.34 5.60 1.20
N GLY A 23 2.48 4.72 2.19
CA GLY A 23 3.42 4.90 3.30
C GLY A 23 4.73 4.17 3.04
N GLU A 24 5.84 4.77 3.44
CA GLU A 24 7.18 4.15 3.39
C GLU A 24 7.77 4.06 4.80
N VAL A 25 8.47 2.95 5.06
CA VAL A 25 9.31 2.77 6.25
C VAL A 25 10.74 2.58 5.77
N LEU A 26 11.61 3.50 6.17
CA LEU A 26 13.01 3.47 5.82
C LEU A 26 13.83 2.95 7.00
N LEU A 27 14.44 1.78 6.82
CA LEU A 27 15.45 1.30 7.76
C LEU A 27 16.81 1.86 7.35
N VAL A 28 17.29 2.86 8.08
CA VAL A 28 18.57 3.53 7.81
C VAL A 28 19.68 2.96 8.69
N GLN A 29 20.79 2.59 8.07
CA GLN A 29 22.02 2.14 8.71
C GLN A 29 23.13 3.12 8.34
N VAL A 30 23.81 3.68 9.35
CA VAL A 30 24.93 4.60 9.13
C VAL A 30 26.23 3.82 9.22
N GLY A 31 26.89 3.61 8.08
CA GLY A 31 28.20 2.95 7.99
C GLY A 31 29.31 3.92 7.59
N GLU A 32 30.54 3.41 7.47
CA GLU A 32 31.72 4.22 7.09
C GLU A 32 31.57 4.90 5.72
N SER A 33 30.87 4.27 4.78
CA SER A 33 30.57 4.85 3.47
C SER A 33 29.38 5.82 3.47
N GLY A 34 28.81 6.13 4.64
CA GLY A 34 27.64 6.99 4.81
C GLY A 34 26.35 6.22 5.10
N PRO A 35 25.20 6.93 5.15
CA PRO A 35 23.90 6.32 5.42
C PRO A 35 23.42 5.47 4.23
N GLN A 36 23.01 4.24 4.49
CA GLN A 36 22.29 3.37 3.55
C GLN A 36 20.87 3.13 4.08
N ALA A 37 19.87 3.19 3.19
CA ALA A 37 18.47 2.98 3.56
C ALA A 37 17.88 1.80 2.79
N THR A 38 17.19 0.90 3.50
CA THR A 38 16.28 -0.07 2.91
C THR A 38 14.86 0.45 3.03
N VAL A 39 14.14 0.53 1.91
CA VAL A 39 12.79 1.09 1.85
C VAL A 39 11.76 -0.04 1.78
N TYR A 40 10.81 -0.03 2.71
CA TYR A 40 9.67 -0.93 2.73
C TYR A 40 8.39 -0.12 2.50
N ASN A 41 7.47 -0.63 1.69
CA ASN A 41 6.17 -0.01 1.49
C ASN A 41 5.06 -1.06 1.37
N SER A 42 3.83 -0.60 1.51
CA SER A 42 2.63 -1.42 1.40
C SER A 42 1.99 -1.35 0.01
N PHE A 43 2.67 -0.82 -1.00
CA PHE A 43 2.13 -0.74 -2.36
C PHE A 43 2.36 -2.08 -3.08
N PRO A 44 1.38 -2.65 -3.80
CA PRO A 44 -0.02 -2.22 -3.99
C PRO A 44 -1.00 -2.89 -2.99
N LEU A 45 -0.51 -3.42 -1.87
CA LEU A 45 -1.32 -4.21 -0.93
C LEU A 45 -2.57 -3.49 -0.39
N ASN A 46 -2.61 -2.15 -0.47
CA ASN A 46 -3.73 -1.31 -0.01
C ASN A 46 -4.55 -0.69 -1.16
N ASP A 47 -4.41 -1.14 -2.41
CA ASP A 47 -5.25 -0.64 -3.50
C ASP A 47 -6.70 -1.13 -3.31
N CYS A 48 -7.55 -0.25 -2.79
CA CYS A 48 -9.00 -0.46 -2.77
C CYS A 48 -9.55 -0.19 -4.18
N PRO A 49 -10.27 -1.15 -4.81
CA PRO A 49 -10.91 -0.93 -6.11
C PRO A 49 -11.80 0.30 -6.12
N ALA A 50 -11.75 1.08 -7.21
CA ALA A 50 -12.44 2.37 -7.31
C ALA A 50 -13.95 2.27 -7.01
N GLU A 51 -14.63 1.24 -7.53
CA GLU A 51 -16.05 1.00 -7.27
C GLU A 51 -16.35 0.78 -5.78
N LEU A 52 -15.49 0.04 -5.07
CA LEU A 52 -15.65 -0.20 -3.64
C LEU A 52 -15.34 1.06 -2.81
N TRP A 53 -14.34 1.84 -3.22
CA TRP A 53 -14.02 3.13 -2.60
C TRP A 53 -15.17 4.12 -2.77
N SER A 54 -15.75 4.21 -3.98
CA SER A 54 -16.89 5.08 -4.28
C SER A 54 -18.17 4.68 -3.57
N ALA A 55 -18.31 3.41 -3.16
CA ALA A 55 -19.44 2.91 -2.40
C ALA A 55 -19.39 3.24 -0.89
N LEU A 56 -18.28 3.80 -0.39
CA LEU A 56 -18.15 4.19 1.01
C LEU A 56 -19.07 5.38 1.34
N ASP A 57 -19.86 5.26 2.42
CA ASP A 57 -20.66 6.36 2.98
C ASP A 57 -19.89 7.06 4.11
N PRO A 58 -19.40 8.29 3.91
CA PRO A 58 -18.62 9.00 4.92
C PRO A 58 -19.42 9.31 6.19
N GLN A 59 -20.73 9.54 6.09
CA GLN A 59 -21.57 9.88 7.23
C GLN A 59 -21.83 8.65 8.09
N ALA A 60 -22.08 7.50 7.47
CA ALA A 60 -22.22 6.23 8.19
C ALA A 60 -20.91 5.85 8.91
N ILE A 61 -19.76 6.06 8.27
CA ILE A 61 -18.44 5.77 8.87
C ILE A 61 -18.16 6.69 10.06
N ALA A 62 -18.48 7.99 9.95
CA ALA A 62 -18.23 8.95 11.03
C ALA A 62 -19.13 8.75 12.26
N ALA A 63 -20.28 8.10 12.10
CA ALA A 63 -21.25 7.85 13.16
C ALA A 63 -21.02 6.53 13.93
N ALA A 64 -20.04 5.72 13.51
CA ALA A 64 -19.67 4.43 14.13
C ALA A 64 -18.63 4.60 15.24
#